data_AF-A0A3P8KM89-F1
#
_entry.id   AF-A0A3P8KM89-F1
#
_cell.length_a   1.000
_cell.length_b   1.000
_cell.length_c   1.000
_cell.angle_alpha   90.00
_cell.angle_beta   90.00
_cell.angle_gamma   90.00
#
_symmetry.space_group_name_H-M   'P 1'
#
loop_
_entity.id
_entity.type
_entity.pdbx_description
1 polymer ?
#
loop_
_entity_poly.entity_id
_entity_poly.type
_entity_poly.pdbx_seq_one_letter_code
_entity_poly.pdbx_strand_id
1 'polypeptide(L)'
;MTLRGPKGELTKVRVLGPLRGATQIEISVSDGFVLGVKAPVRMSGDLQDSPGIDIIGPRGRVTKTDGAIVAWRHIHISRAEAEQYGLRDGEEIDVRIDGHRGGILSHVVVRVSADAVLEMHIDVEEANGFGLRNGDCVKRVLTECHYG
;
A
#
# COMPACT_ATOMS: atom_id res chain seq x y z
N MET A 1 -15.95 6.87 7.79
CA MET A 1 -16.01 6.21 9.11
C MET A 1 -15.03 6.89 10.06
N THR A 2 -15.06 6.53 11.34
CA THR A 2 -14.03 6.92 12.31
C THR A 2 -13.28 5.68 12.78
N LEU A 3 -11.95 5.75 12.79
CA LEU A 3 -11.08 4.78 13.42
C LEU A 3 -10.65 5.31 14.77
N ARG A 4 -10.70 4.50 15.82
CA ARG A 4 -10.27 4.89 17.16
C ARG A 4 -9.30 3.86 17.72
N GLY A 5 -8.11 4.33 18.08
CA GLY A 5 -7.11 3.56 18.79
C GLY A 5 -6.96 4.03 20.25
N PRO A 6 -6.02 3.45 21.01
CA PRO A 6 -5.82 3.79 22.42
C PRO A 6 -5.47 5.25 22.71
N LYS A 7 -4.83 5.94 21.76
CA LYS A 7 -4.33 7.31 21.93
C LYS A 7 -5.24 8.37 21.31
N GLY A 8 -5.96 8.03 20.25
CA GLY A 8 -6.70 9.02 19.47
C GLY A 8 -7.60 8.40 18.41
N GLU A 9 -8.15 9.26 17.56
CA GLU A 9 -9.06 8.87 16.49
C GLU A 9 -8.77 9.59 15.18
N LEU A 10 -9.07 8.91 14.08
CA LEU A 10 -9.06 9.46 12.73
C LEU A 10 -10.49 9.49 12.20
N THR A 11 -10.97 10.67 11.82
CA THR A 11 -12.32 10.86 11.28
C THR A 11 -12.28 10.93 9.75
N LYS A 12 -13.46 10.76 9.12
CA LYS A 12 -13.61 10.80 7.64
C LYS A 12 -12.74 9.78 6.88
N VAL A 13 -12.40 8.67 7.53
CA VAL A 13 -11.70 7.55 6.89
C VAL A 13 -12.62 6.94 5.83
N ARG A 14 -12.08 6.74 4.62
CA ARG A 14 -12.81 6.25 3.45
C ARG A 14 -13.00 4.73 3.53
N VAL A 15 -14.14 4.25 3.01
CA VAL A 15 -14.40 2.82 2.80
C VAL A 15 -14.13 2.51 1.34
N LEU A 16 -13.32 1.50 1.05
CA LEU A 16 -13.10 1.00 -0.31
C LEU A 16 -13.94 -0.25 -0.55
N GLY A 17 -14.65 -0.27 -1.67
CA GLY A 17 -15.48 -1.40 -2.10
C GLY A 17 -14.76 -2.32 -3.10
N PRO A 18 -15.37 -3.47 -3.45
CA PRO A 18 -16.56 -4.05 -2.82
C PRO A 18 -16.24 -4.62 -1.42
N LEU A 19 -17.26 -5.14 -0.73
CA LEU A 19 -17.05 -5.90 0.50
C LEU A 19 -16.13 -7.11 0.25
N ARG A 20 -15.35 -7.49 1.26
CA ARG A 20 -14.37 -8.57 1.20
C ARG A 20 -14.60 -9.60 2.33
N GLY A 21 -13.93 -10.75 2.23
CA GLY A 21 -14.04 -11.83 3.22
C GLY A 21 -13.48 -11.49 4.61
N ALA A 22 -12.61 -10.47 4.70
CA ALA A 22 -12.08 -9.96 5.96
C ALA A 22 -12.04 -8.43 5.94
N THR A 23 -12.21 -7.81 7.11
CA THR A 23 -12.01 -6.36 7.28
C THR A 23 -10.52 -6.07 7.38
N GLN A 24 -10.01 -5.21 6.50
CA GLN A 24 -8.64 -4.72 6.50
C GLN A 24 -8.66 -3.21 6.67
N ILE A 25 -7.74 -2.69 7.47
CA ILE A 25 -7.55 -1.27 7.72
C ILE A 25 -6.13 -0.91 7.31
N GLU A 26 -6.01 -0.06 6.29
CA GLU A 26 -4.73 0.49 5.85
C GLU A 26 -4.55 1.88 6.45
N ILE A 27 -3.47 2.05 7.21
CA ILE A 27 -3.08 3.31 7.84
C ILE A 27 -1.63 3.64 7.46
N SER A 28 -1.27 4.92 7.47
CA SER A 28 0.13 5.32 7.35
C SER A 28 0.90 5.05 8.65
N VAL A 29 2.22 5.20 8.62
CA VAL A 29 3.05 5.11 9.84
C VAL A 29 2.66 6.25 10.79
N SER A 30 2.48 7.45 10.26
CA SER A 30 2.02 8.62 11.02
C SER A 30 0.65 8.41 11.67
N ASP A 31 -0.30 7.81 10.95
CA ASP A 31 -1.61 7.46 11.50
C ASP A 31 -1.50 6.50 12.69
N GLY A 32 -0.58 5.54 12.63
CA GLY A 32 -0.28 4.65 13.77
C GLY A 32 0.11 5.42 15.03
N PHE A 33 0.92 6.48 14.90
CA PHE A 33 1.29 7.35 16.02
C PHE A 33 0.12 8.19 16.57
N VAL A 34 -0.83 8.59 15.72
CA VAL A 34 -2.04 9.32 16.13
C VAL A 34 -2.98 8.39 16.90
N LEU A 35 -3.21 7.20 16.36
CA LEU A 35 -4.10 6.19 16.92
C LEU A 35 -3.52 5.52 18.16
N GLY A 36 -2.19 5.48 18.30
CA GLY A 36 -1.50 4.70 19.34
C GLY A 36 -1.48 3.21 19.01
N VAL A 37 -1.36 2.88 17.73
CA VAL A 37 -1.39 1.51 17.19
C VAL A 37 -0.11 1.28 16.39
N LYS A 38 0.60 0.18 16.67
CA LYS A 38 1.83 -0.20 15.96
C LYS A 38 1.52 -1.23 14.88
N ALA A 39 1.01 -0.76 13.74
CA ALA A 39 0.69 -1.60 12.60
C ALA A 39 1.96 -2.06 11.85
N PRO A 40 2.07 -3.34 11.45
CA PRO A 40 3.19 -3.82 10.64
C PRO A 40 3.03 -3.40 9.17
N VAL A 41 4.15 -3.27 8.45
CA VAL A 41 4.15 -3.14 6.99
C VAL A 41 3.80 -4.49 6.36
N ARG A 42 2.73 -4.55 5.56
CA ARG A 42 2.21 -5.81 4.99
C ARG A 42 1.60 -5.63 3.61
N MET A 43 1.53 -6.73 2.87
CA MET A 43 0.73 -6.83 1.66
C MET A 43 -0.75 -6.96 1.99
N SER A 44 -1.63 -6.40 1.14
CA SER A 44 -3.08 -6.57 1.31
C SER A 44 -3.47 -8.05 1.33
N GLY A 45 -4.22 -8.45 2.36
CA GLY A 45 -4.59 -9.82 2.68
C GLY A 45 -3.76 -10.47 3.79
N ASP A 46 -2.54 -9.98 4.05
CA ASP A 46 -1.70 -10.48 5.14
C ASP A 46 -1.95 -9.69 6.43
N LEU A 47 -2.88 -10.21 7.23
CA LEU A 47 -3.35 -9.59 8.47
C LEU A 47 -2.82 -10.32 9.73
N GLN A 48 -1.96 -11.31 9.58
CA GLN A 48 -1.48 -12.10 10.72
C GLN A 48 -0.69 -11.22 11.70
N ASP A 49 -0.89 -11.38 13.01
CA ASP A 49 -0.21 -10.60 14.06
C ASP A 49 -0.34 -9.08 13.90
N SER A 50 -1.36 -8.62 13.17
CA SER A 50 -1.69 -7.22 13.04
C SER A 50 -2.55 -6.76 14.22
N PRO A 51 -2.40 -5.51 14.69
CA PRO A 51 -3.22 -4.98 15.77
C PRO A 51 -4.65 -4.72 15.33
N GLY A 52 -5.54 -4.71 16.32
CA GLY A 52 -6.93 -4.30 16.18
C GLY A 52 -7.14 -2.79 16.27
N ILE A 53 -8.35 -2.37 15.92
CA ILE A 53 -8.81 -0.98 16.04
C ILE A 53 -10.33 -0.93 16.19
N ASP A 54 -10.85 0.09 16.87
CA ASP A 54 -12.28 0.36 16.89
C ASP A 54 -12.71 1.05 15.59
N ILE A 55 -13.75 0.50 14.96
CA ILE A 55 -14.36 1.04 13.74
C ILE A 55 -15.74 1.56 14.10
N ILE A 56 -15.96 2.86 13.90
CA ILE A 56 -17.19 3.55 14.26
C ILE A 56 -17.87 4.07 12.99
N GLY A 57 -19.07 3.55 12.73
CA GLY A 57 -19.95 3.96 11.66
C GLY A 57 -21.17 4.73 12.18
N PRO A 58 -22.04 5.22 11.28
CA PRO A 58 -23.22 6.00 11.66
C PRO A 58 -24.27 5.19 12.44
N ARG A 59 -24.20 3.85 12.39
CA ARG A 59 -25.20 2.94 12.97
C ARG A 59 -24.66 2.06 14.10
N GLY A 60 -23.39 2.23 14.48
CA GLY A 60 -22.78 1.40 15.52
C GLY A 60 -21.26 1.42 15.47
N ARG A 61 -20.68 0.60 16.34
CA ARG A 61 -19.23 0.37 16.42
C ARG A 61 -18.94 -1.12 16.39
N VAL A 62 -17.75 -1.47 15.91
CA VAL A 62 -17.17 -2.81 16.06
C VAL A 62 -15.73 -2.67 16.51
N THR A 63 -15.35 -3.43 17.52
CA THR A 63 -13.96 -3.56 17.97
C THR A 63 -13.35 -4.74 17.24
N LYS A 64 -12.35 -4.48 16.40
CA LYS A 64 -11.55 -5.53 15.77
C LYS A 64 -10.34 -5.84 16.63
N THR A 65 -9.96 -7.11 16.70
CA THR A 65 -8.76 -7.60 17.39
C THR A 65 -7.52 -7.62 16.50
N ASP A 66 -7.73 -7.53 15.19
CA ASP A 66 -6.72 -7.62 14.12
C ASP A 66 -7.16 -6.77 12.91
N GLY A 67 -6.26 -6.63 11.94
CA GLY A 67 -6.55 -6.16 10.60
C GLY A 67 -5.93 -4.81 10.23
N ALA A 68 -5.26 -4.12 11.15
CA ALA A 68 -4.61 -2.84 10.86
C ALA A 68 -3.16 -3.02 10.38
N ILE A 69 -2.86 -2.55 9.18
CA ILE A 69 -1.55 -2.65 8.53
C ILE A 69 -1.10 -1.30 7.98
N VAL A 70 0.21 -1.14 7.80
CA VAL A 70 0.78 -0.16 6.87
C VAL A 70 0.93 -0.83 5.52
N ALA A 71 0.37 -0.22 4.47
CA ALA A 71 0.39 -0.81 3.14
C ALA A 71 1.84 -0.87 2.61
N TRP A 72 2.30 -2.06 2.21
CA TRP A 72 3.58 -2.20 1.53
C TRP A 72 3.41 -1.84 0.05
N ARG A 73 4.25 -0.94 -0.47
CA ARG A 73 4.30 -0.56 -1.89
C ARG A 73 4.33 -1.75 -2.85
N HIS A 74 3.51 -1.69 -3.89
CA HIS A 74 3.42 -2.74 -4.89
C HIS A 74 2.89 -2.22 -6.22
N ILE A 75 3.08 -3.00 -7.27
CA ILE A 75 2.51 -2.77 -8.59
C ILE A 75 1.49 -3.85 -8.88
N HIS A 76 0.29 -3.45 -9.29
CA HIS A 76 -0.64 -4.33 -9.96
C HIS A 76 -0.33 -4.33 -11.46
N ILE A 77 -0.31 -5.51 -12.08
CA ILE A 77 -0.03 -5.66 -13.51
C ILE A 77 -0.78 -6.85 -14.09
N SER A 78 -1.26 -6.74 -15.33
CA SER A 78 -1.91 -7.86 -16.01
C SER A 78 -0.91 -8.96 -16.39
N ARG A 79 -1.38 -10.19 -16.62
CA ARG A 79 -0.51 -11.30 -17.07
C ARG A 79 0.21 -10.98 -18.39
N ALA A 80 -0.51 -10.40 -19.35
CA ALA A 80 0.04 -10.06 -20.65
C ALA A 80 1.13 -8.97 -20.55
N GLU A 81 0.90 -7.95 -19.73
CA GLU A 81 1.91 -6.92 -19.50
C GLU A 81 3.10 -7.47 -18.71
N ALA A 82 2.87 -8.31 -17.70
CA ALA A 82 3.95 -8.95 -16.95
C ALA A 82 4.88 -9.74 -17.88
N GLU A 83 4.33 -10.55 -18.80
CA GLU A 83 5.10 -11.23 -19.83
C GLU A 83 5.87 -10.24 -20.73
N GLN A 84 5.22 -9.17 -21.19
CA GLN A 84 5.85 -8.14 -22.02
C GLN A 84 7.04 -7.44 -21.33
N TYR A 85 6.93 -7.17 -20.03
CA TYR A 85 7.97 -6.52 -19.24
C TYR A 85 8.97 -7.51 -18.62
N GLY A 86 8.81 -8.82 -18.87
CA GLY A 86 9.63 -9.86 -18.27
C GLY A 86 9.54 -9.86 -16.74
N LEU A 87 8.35 -9.62 -16.21
CA LEU A 87 8.04 -9.58 -14.79
C LEU A 87 7.29 -10.84 -14.33
N ARG A 88 7.42 -11.19 -13.05
CA ARG A 88 6.79 -12.34 -12.40
C ARG A 88 6.07 -11.94 -11.12
N ASP A 89 5.00 -12.67 -10.81
CA ASP A 89 4.27 -12.48 -9.56
C ASP A 89 5.17 -12.72 -8.34
N GLY A 90 5.06 -11.82 -7.35
CA GLY A 90 5.80 -11.89 -6.10
C GLY A 90 7.27 -11.46 -6.19
N GLU A 91 7.79 -11.11 -7.36
CA GLU A 91 9.15 -10.58 -7.44
C GLU A 91 9.20 -9.12 -6.97
N GLU A 92 10.39 -8.70 -6.56
CA GLU A 92 10.66 -7.33 -6.12
C GLU A 92 11.48 -6.59 -7.16
N ILE A 93 11.06 -5.36 -7.47
CA ILE A 93 11.76 -4.48 -8.41
C ILE A 93 12.06 -3.12 -7.79
N ASP A 94 12.99 -2.42 -8.44
CA ASP A 94 13.33 -1.05 -8.12
C ASP A 94 12.61 -0.10 -9.09
N VAL A 95 12.04 0.96 -8.54
CA VAL A 95 11.29 1.99 -9.28
C VAL A 95 11.96 3.34 -9.09
N ARG A 96 12.40 3.93 -10.21
CA ARG A 96 12.95 5.29 -10.28
C ARG A 96 11.83 6.31 -10.42
N ILE A 97 11.97 7.37 -9.64
CA ILE A 97 11.13 8.55 -9.64
C ILE A 97 12.02 9.75 -9.97
N ASP A 98 11.61 10.53 -10.96
CA ASP A 98 12.32 11.74 -11.39
C ASP A 98 11.84 12.97 -10.59
N GLY A 99 12.45 14.14 -10.83
CA GLY A 99 12.02 15.42 -10.23
C GLY A 99 12.81 15.84 -8.98
N HIS A 100 12.37 16.92 -8.33
CA HIS A 100 13.12 17.56 -7.23
C HIS A 100 13.28 16.69 -5.98
N ARG A 101 12.32 15.79 -5.74
CA ARG A 101 12.38 14.77 -4.69
C ARG A 101 12.57 13.37 -5.28
N GLY A 102 13.16 13.30 -6.48
CA GLY A 102 13.42 12.05 -7.18
C GLY A 102 14.34 11.12 -6.40
N GLY A 103 14.29 9.84 -6.75
CA GLY A 103 15.07 8.79 -6.12
C GLY A 103 14.63 7.40 -6.58
N ILE A 104 14.98 6.38 -5.81
CA ILE A 104 14.63 4.99 -6.11
C ILE A 104 13.85 4.42 -4.92
N LEU A 105 12.68 3.86 -5.21
CA LEU A 105 11.96 2.95 -4.32
C LEU A 105 12.38 1.53 -4.66
N SER A 106 13.20 0.92 -3.80
CA SER A 106 13.56 -0.50 -3.94
C SER A 106 12.48 -1.41 -3.37
N HIS A 107 12.55 -2.73 -3.60
CA HIS A 107 11.63 -3.69 -2.97
C HIS A 107 10.14 -3.41 -3.24
N VAL A 108 9.80 -3.02 -4.48
CA VAL A 108 8.40 -2.87 -4.92
C VAL A 108 7.91 -4.22 -5.40
N VAL A 109 6.91 -4.78 -4.72
CA VAL A 109 6.38 -6.11 -5.03
C VAL A 109 5.53 -6.06 -6.30
N VAL A 110 5.77 -6.97 -7.24
CA VAL A 110 4.93 -7.17 -8.43
C VAL A 110 3.77 -8.10 -8.08
N ARG A 111 2.53 -7.67 -8.35
CA ARG A 111 1.31 -8.46 -8.20
C ARG A 111 0.64 -8.68 -9.54
N VAL A 112 0.76 -9.89 -10.08
CA VAL A 112 0.17 -10.27 -11.35
C VAL A 112 -1.24 -10.80 -11.13
N SER A 113 -2.24 -10.22 -11.79
CA SER A 113 -3.60 -10.78 -11.83
C SER A 113 -4.23 -10.60 -13.22
N ALA A 114 -5.29 -11.36 -13.51
CA ALA A 114 -5.90 -11.32 -14.85
C ALA A 114 -6.58 -9.97 -15.15
N ASP A 115 -7.20 -9.37 -14.13
CA ASP A 115 -8.00 -8.14 -14.25
C ASP A 115 -7.26 -6.90 -13.73
N ALA A 116 -5.95 -7.00 -13.48
CA ALA A 116 -5.16 -5.86 -13.03
C ALA A 116 -4.96 -4.85 -14.16
N VAL A 117 -5.04 -3.57 -13.77
CA VAL A 117 -4.51 -2.45 -14.55
C VAL A 117 -3.11 -2.17 -14.04
N LEU A 118 -2.18 -1.87 -14.95
CA LEU A 118 -0.82 -1.46 -14.59
C LEU A 118 -0.86 -0.19 -13.73
N GLU A 119 -0.64 -0.35 -12.43
CA GLU A 119 -0.72 0.74 -11.46
C GLU A 119 0.19 0.45 -10.26
N MET A 120 0.95 1.46 -9.83
CA MET A 120 1.74 1.39 -8.60
C MET A 120 0.94 1.98 -7.44
N HIS A 121 0.78 1.20 -6.37
CA HIS A 121 0.14 1.62 -5.13
C HIS A 121 1.22 1.91 -4.09
N ILE A 122 1.21 3.14 -3.60
CA ILE A 122 2.03 3.65 -2.50
C ILE A 122 1.14 4.43 -1.54
N ASP A 123 1.55 4.53 -0.28
CA ASP A 123 0.82 5.37 0.66
C ASP A 123 1.11 6.87 0.44
N VAL A 124 0.38 7.72 1.18
CA VAL A 124 0.51 9.18 1.06
C VAL A 124 1.85 9.70 1.58
N GLU A 125 2.49 9.02 2.53
CA GLU A 125 3.79 9.41 3.05
C GLU A 125 4.89 9.11 2.04
N GLU A 126 4.85 7.93 1.42
CA GLU A 126 5.72 7.55 0.30
C GLU A 126 5.55 8.52 -0.87
N ALA A 127 4.31 8.79 -1.30
CA ALA A 127 4.04 9.71 -2.40
C ALA A 127 4.62 11.12 -2.12
N ASN A 128 4.33 11.68 -0.94
CA ASN A 128 4.86 12.98 -0.54
C ASN A 128 6.39 12.98 -0.41
N GLY A 129 6.97 11.87 0.06
CA GLY A 129 8.41 11.67 0.18
C GLY A 129 9.15 11.83 -1.13
N PHE A 130 8.54 11.39 -2.23
CA PHE A 130 9.07 11.50 -3.59
C PHE A 130 8.43 12.61 -4.45
N GLY A 131 7.48 13.36 -3.89
CA GLY A 131 6.78 14.44 -4.59
C GLY A 131 5.79 13.98 -5.66
N LEU A 132 5.30 12.74 -5.56
CA LEU A 132 4.33 12.15 -6.47
C LEU A 132 2.88 12.51 -6.12
N ARG A 133 2.02 12.45 -7.13
CA ARG A 133 0.56 12.59 -7.04
C ARG A 133 -0.11 11.56 -7.95
N ASN A 134 -1.41 11.34 -7.74
CA ASN A 134 -2.19 10.47 -8.62
C ASN A 134 -2.08 10.95 -10.08
N GLY A 135 -1.79 10.01 -10.98
CA GLY A 135 -1.61 10.26 -12.40
C GLY A 135 -0.15 10.51 -12.82
N ASP A 136 0.78 10.67 -11.88
CA ASP A 136 2.20 10.74 -12.21
C ASP A 136 2.72 9.37 -12.66
N CYS A 137 3.71 9.39 -13.55
CA CYS A 137 4.35 8.17 -14.06
C CYS A 137 5.73 7.96 -13.43
N VAL A 138 6.09 6.69 -13.25
CA VAL A 138 7.37 6.23 -12.71
C VAL A 138 8.02 5.23 -13.65
N LYS A 139 9.30 4.92 -13.46
CA LYS A 139 10.06 4.03 -14.36
C LYS A 139 10.67 2.89 -13.58
N ARG A 140 10.55 1.65 -14.07
CA ARG A 140 11.36 0.54 -13.56
C ARG A 140 12.86 0.84 -13.79
N VAL A 141 13.69 0.50 -12.81
CA VAL A 141 15.14 0.47 -12.98
C VAL A 141 15.51 -0.81 -13.73
N LEU A 142 16.11 -0.66 -14.90
CA LEU A 142 16.70 -1.78 -15.64
C LEU A 142 18.18 -1.85 -15.24
N THR A 143 18.64 -3.02 -14.83
CA THR A 143 20.07 -3.24 -14.58
C THR A 143 20.82 -3.04 -15.90
N GLU A 144 21.72 -2.06 -15.96
CA GLU A 144 22.63 -1.95 -17.09
C GLU A 144 23.61 -3.13 -17.03
N CYS A 145 23.52 -4.05 -17.99
CA CYS A 145 24.58 -5.01 -18.24
C CYS A 145 25.80 -4.26 -18.76
N HIS A 146 26.72 -3.86 -17.88
CA HIS A 146 28.05 -3.47 -18.29
C HIS A 146 28.78 -4.73 -18.78
N TYR A 147 28.78 -4.94 -20.10
CA TYR A 147 29.75 -5.84 -20.74
C TYR A 147 31.14 -5.22 -20.55
N GLY A 148 31.97 -5.87 -19.73
CA GLY A 148 33.42 -5.69 -19.71
C GLY A 148 34.10 -6.81 -20.47
#